data_AF-A0A7J5Y5J8-F1
#
_entry.id   AF-A0A7J5Y5J8-F1
#
_cell.length_a   1.000
_cell.length_b   1.000
_cell.length_c   1.000
_cell.angle_alpha   90.00
_cell.angle_beta   90.00
_cell.angle_gamma   90.00
#
_symmetry.space_group_name_H-M   'P 1'
#
loop_
_entity.id
_entity.type
_entity.pdbx_description
1 polymer ?
#
loop_
_entity_poly.entity_id
_entity_poly.type
_entity_poly.pdbx_seq_one_letter_code
_entity_poly.pdbx_strand_id
1 'polypeptide(L)'
;MEYNKTKAKGYTLPYDTPHGQHMKRVKDITSNLDYKKKYEATKNKWIWTTDRPDFLNNAKNTLQQSDVEYKYDKESMKGCVIPVVDDKLTLLAMKNNEMSSELKYREKYEKSKGHYQPVSDTPQILHAKAVRSLASEKLYKAKFEKDKGKSVYNNMIQYKKDAKANLHYTSVGYRDKAREAASRGGSLAHRPDIALATEVSKLTSQVEAKPSSHGAASYDTPQMRHIKKMSAVTSDLKYKEKFDKEMKGRKPQYDLQNSKIYQTLKDATVLASEVKYKKDLKKLHKPVTDMAESLSMQHNLSTSKLSSTYCYKKKFEESKGHYHMIADTPESLHHKEATELQSNVKYKEKYEKEKGKAMLDFETPTYVTNKEAQHMQSQKDYKKDFEENMRGKNLSSLEVTPAMTHVRHATQIMSEEGSRRVKGKGLTLLEETPELLRARNATHILSEREYKKSLETDIKGRG
;
A
#
# COMPACT_ATOMS: atom_id res chain seq x y z
N MET A 1 34.17 -17.84 -90.16
CA MET A 1 33.33 -18.79 -90.92
C MET A 1 33.31 -20.05 -90.05
N GLU A 2 32.28 -20.42 -89.28
CA GLU A 2 30.94 -20.82 -89.76
C GLU A 2 29.88 -20.97 -88.65
N TYR A 3 30.11 -20.54 -87.41
CA TYR A 3 29.21 -20.96 -86.31
C TYR A 3 27.87 -20.21 -86.18
N ASN A 4 27.64 -19.14 -86.94
CA ASN A 4 26.42 -18.31 -86.80
C ASN A 4 25.50 -18.32 -88.02
N LYS A 5 25.67 -19.25 -88.97
CA LYS A 5 24.81 -19.34 -90.17
C LYS A 5 23.56 -20.21 -89.99
N THR A 6 23.40 -20.92 -88.88
CA THR A 6 22.28 -21.87 -88.65
C THR A 6 21.30 -21.48 -87.54
N LYS A 7 21.44 -20.31 -86.90
CA LYS A 7 20.41 -19.86 -85.94
C LYS A 7 19.27 -19.20 -86.69
N ALA A 8 18.09 -19.81 -86.56
CA ALA A 8 16.83 -19.34 -87.14
C ALA A 8 16.66 -17.83 -86.95
N LYS A 9 16.45 -17.11 -88.07
CA LYS A 9 16.08 -15.70 -88.07
C LYS A 9 14.68 -15.57 -87.46
N GLY A 10 14.62 -15.07 -86.22
CA GLY A 10 13.45 -14.47 -85.59
C GLY A 10 12.20 -15.33 -85.49
N TYR A 11 12.03 -16.03 -84.37
CA TYR A 11 10.67 -16.29 -83.88
C TYR A 11 10.14 -14.98 -83.30
N THR A 12 9.11 -14.40 -83.93
CA THR A 12 8.28 -13.40 -83.26
C THR A 12 7.55 -14.13 -82.12
N LEU A 13 7.87 -13.77 -80.88
CA LEU A 13 7.13 -14.28 -79.72
C LEU A 13 5.65 -13.95 -79.91
N PRO A 14 4.73 -14.92 -79.73
CA PRO A 14 3.30 -14.64 -79.86
C PRO A 14 2.89 -13.59 -78.81
N TYR A 15 1.89 -12.78 -79.16
CA TYR A 15 1.30 -11.76 -78.30
C TYR A 15 1.11 -12.29 -76.87
N ASP A 16 1.33 -11.42 -75.88
CA ASP A 16 1.35 -11.75 -74.45
C ASP A 16 -0.03 -12.27 -73.99
N THR A 17 -0.26 -13.57 -74.15
CA THR A 17 -1.51 -14.21 -73.78
C THR A 17 -1.72 -14.07 -72.27
N PRO A 18 -2.97 -13.96 -71.78
CA PRO A 18 -3.25 -13.92 -70.34
C PRO A 18 -2.62 -15.11 -69.60
N HIS A 19 -2.52 -16.26 -70.26
CA HIS A 19 -1.82 -17.44 -69.75
C HIS A 19 -0.30 -17.24 -69.66
N GLY A 20 0.33 -16.64 -70.67
CA GLY A 20 1.75 -16.27 -70.63
C GLY A 20 2.07 -15.26 -69.51
N GLN A 21 1.21 -14.27 -69.30
CA GLN A 21 1.33 -13.32 -68.18
C GLN A 21 1.12 -14.00 -66.82
N HIS A 22 0.19 -14.95 -66.74
CA HIS A 22 -0.01 -15.75 -65.54
C HIS A 22 1.23 -16.60 -65.25
N MET A 23 1.81 -17.26 -66.25
CA MET A 23 3.03 -18.06 -66.09
C MET A 23 4.24 -17.21 -65.69
N LYS A 24 4.37 -15.99 -66.22
CA LYS A 24 5.39 -15.02 -65.77
C LYS A 24 5.17 -14.65 -64.30
N ARG A 25 3.94 -14.28 -63.91
CA ARG A 25 3.59 -13.96 -62.52
C ARG A 25 3.84 -15.14 -61.58
N VAL A 26 3.46 -16.36 -61.97
CA VAL A 26 3.72 -17.57 -61.17
C VAL A 26 5.22 -17.81 -61.04
N LYS A 27 6.00 -17.62 -62.11
CA LYS A 27 7.46 -17.71 -62.07
C LYS A 27 8.07 -16.66 -61.14
N ASP A 28 7.60 -15.42 -61.19
CA ASP A 28 8.07 -14.34 -60.32
C ASP A 28 7.75 -14.64 -58.85
N ILE A 29 6.52 -15.13 -58.57
CA ILE A 29 6.08 -15.55 -57.23
C ILE A 29 6.86 -16.75 -56.70
N THR A 30 7.17 -17.73 -57.56
CA THR A 30 7.89 -18.96 -57.15
C THR A 30 9.40 -18.77 -57.06
N SER A 31 9.97 -17.78 -57.75
CA SER A 31 11.40 -17.55 -57.76
C SER A 31 11.89 -16.77 -56.53
N ASN A 32 12.97 -17.23 -55.91
CA ASN A 32 13.60 -16.57 -54.76
C ASN A 32 14.48 -15.35 -55.14
N LEU A 33 14.35 -14.88 -56.39
CA LEU A 33 15.22 -13.91 -57.03
C LEU A 33 14.98 -12.50 -56.51
N ASP A 34 13.71 -12.13 -56.30
CA ASP A 34 13.34 -10.83 -55.75
C ASP A 34 13.67 -10.70 -54.27
N TYR A 35 13.54 -11.80 -53.52
CA TYR A 35 13.99 -11.86 -52.12
C TYR A 35 15.51 -11.66 -52.04
N LYS A 36 16.28 -12.35 -52.89
CA LYS A 36 17.73 -12.19 -52.96
C LYS A 36 18.15 -10.77 -53.37
N LYS A 37 17.49 -10.17 -54.38
CA LYS A 37 17.72 -8.77 -54.77
C LYS A 37 17.42 -7.79 -53.64
N LYS A 38 16.32 -7.98 -52.91
CA LYS A 38 15.98 -7.16 -51.72
C LYS A 38 17.03 -7.33 -50.62
N TYR A 39 17.44 -8.57 -50.35
CA TYR A 39 18.48 -8.87 -49.36
C TYR A 39 19.82 -8.23 -49.72
N GLU A 40 20.27 -8.35 -50.97
CA GLU A 40 21.51 -7.70 -51.44
C GLU A 40 21.42 -6.17 -51.35
N ALA A 41 20.25 -5.59 -51.66
CA ALA A 41 20.01 -4.14 -51.55
C ALA A 41 19.99 -3.64 -50.09
N THR A 42 19.62 -4.48 -49.11
CA THR A 42 19.54 -4.11 -47.69
C THR A 42 20.71 -4.57 -46.85
N LYS A 43 21.53 -5.53 -47.34
CA LYS A 43 22.67 -6.10 -46.62
C LYS A 43 23.66 -5.06 -46.10
N ASN A 44 23.81 -3.94 -46.80
CA ASN A 44 24.75 -2.87 -46.47
C ASN A 44 24.08 -1.60 -45.91
N LYS A 45 22.75 -1.59 -45.74
CA LYS A 45 22.00 -0.47 -45.16
C LYS A 45 21.64 -0.79 -43.71
N TRP A 46 22.46 -0.29 -42.79
CA TRP A 46 22.11 -0.30 -41.38
C TRP A 46 21.12 0.84 -41.11
N ILE A 47 19.86 0.50 -40.89
CA ILE A 47 18.83 1.45 -40.46
C ILE A 47 18.97 1.55 -38.94
N TRP A 48 19.44 2.69 -38.45
CA TRP A 48 19.38 3.02 -37.03
C TRP A 48 17.93 3.14 -36.62
N THR A 49 17.38 2.11 -35.98
CA THR A 49 16.09 2.22 -35.29
C THR A 49 16.32 2.97 -33.98
N THR A 50 16.04 4.27 -33.97
CA THR A 50 16.06 5.13 -32.77
C THR A 50 15.20 4.57 -31.63
N ASP A 51 14.21 3.74 -31.96
CA ASP A 51 13.24 3.19 -31.02
C ASP A 51 13.60 1.79 -30.51
N ARG A 52 14.85 1.35 -30.67
CA ARG A 52 15.27 0.08 -30.07
C ARG A 52 15.16 0.21 -28.54
N PRO A 53 14.35 -0.64 -27.89
CA PRO A 53 13.99 -0.47 -26.48
C PRO A 53 15.23 -0.49 -25.57
N ASP A 54 16.28 -1.22 -25.95
CA ASP A 54 17.54 -1.29 -25.20
C ASP A 54 18.21 0.08 -25.06
N PHE A 55 18.26 0.87 -26.14
CA PHE A 55 18.88 2.19 -26.13
C PHE A 55 17.99 3.22 -25.42
N LEU A 56 16.67 3.15 -25.63
CA LEU A 56 15.71 4.00 -24.94
C LEU A 56 15.74 3.76 -23.43
N ASN A 57 15.84 2.49 -23.02
CA ASN A 57 15.95 2.10 -21.63
C ASN A 57 17.30 2.51 -21.03
N ASN A 58 18.39 2.37 -21.79
CA ASN A 58 19.71 2.84 -21.35
C ASN A 58 19.72 4.37 -21.16
N ALA A 59 19.21 5.14 -22.11
CA ALA A 59 19.11 6.60 -21.99
C ALA A 59 18.24 7.04 -20.81
N LYS A 60 17.09 6.38 -20.59
CA LYS A 60 16.24 6.62 -19.40
C LYS A 60 16.97 6.28 -18.10
N ASN A 61 17.70 5.15 -18.07
CA ASN A 61 18.48 4.76 -16.90
C ASN A 61 19.62 5.73 -16.63
N THR A 62 20.34 6.19 -17.66
CA THR A 62 21.41 7.20 -17.51
C THR A 62 20.86 8.53 -17.02
N LEU A 63 19.70 8.97 -17.53
CA LEU A 63 19.03 10.18 -17.06
C LEU A 63 18.60 10.05 -15.59
N GLN A 64 17.97 8.93 -15.22
CA GLN A 64 17.56 8.62 -13.84
C GLN A 64 18.75 8.46 -12.87
N GLN A 65 19.91 8.02 -13.36
CA GLN A 65 21.15 7.93 -12.59
C GLN A 65 21.86 9.27 -12.43
N SER A 66 21.58 10.24 -13.30
CA SER A 66 22.24 11.54 -13.27
C SER A 66 21.61 12.46 -12.23
N ASP A 67 22.44 13.08 -11.39
CA ASP A 67 21.97 14.04 -10.37
C ASP A 67 21.49 15.39 -10.96
N VAL A 68 21.43 15.54 -12.29
CA VAL A 68 21.17 16.83 -12.95
C VAL A 68 19.75 17.31 -12.67
N GLU A 69 18.75 16.46 -12.89
CA GLU A 69 17.35 16.78 -12.61
C GLU A 69 17.12 16.97 -11.11
N TYR A 70 17.72 16.12 -10.26
CA TYR A 70 17.66 16.27 -8.80
C TYR A 70 18.25 17.60 -8.31
N LYS A 71 19.38 18.04 -8.88
CA LYS A 71 19.98 19.34 -8.54
C LYS A 71 19.12 20.50 -9.04
N TYR A 72 18.57 20.40 -10.24
CA TYR A 72 17.67 21.39 -10.81
C TYR A 72 16.38 21.53 -9.99
N ASP A 73 15.76 20.42 -9.60
CA ASP A 73 14.58 20.40 -8.72
C ASP A 73 14.92 20.93 -7.33
N LYS A 74 16.07 20.55 -6.77
CA LYS A 74 16.54 21.07 -5.47
C LYS A 74 16.77 22.57 -5.50
N GLU A 75 17.32 23.11 -6.59
CA GLU A 75 17.49 24.55 -6.80
C GLU A 75 16.14 25.25 -7.00
N SER A 76 15.23 24.63 -7.77
CA SER A 76 13.87 25.15 -8.00
C SER A 76 13.02 25.16 -6.73
N MET A 77 13.22 24.18 -5.84
CA MET A 77 12.55 24.08 -4.54
C MET A 77 13.24 24.90 -3.45
N LYS A 78 14.44 25.43 -3.71
CA LYS A 78 15.20 26.26 -2.76
C LYS A 78 14.54 27.64 -2.65
N GLY A 79 13.60 27.75 -1.73
CA GLY A 79 12.80 28.97 -1.52
C GLY A 79 11.29 28.71 -1.53
N CYS A 80 10.85 27.52 -1.96
CA CYS A 80 9.47 27.09 -1.81
C CYS A 80 9.23 26.63 -0.36
N VAL A 81 8.70 27.52 0.46
CA VAL A 81 8.07 27.12 1.73
C VAL A 81 6.78 26.40 1.35
N ILE A 82 6.75 25.07 1.42
CA ILE A 82 5.49 24.33 1.37
C ILE A 82 4.76 24.68 2.68
N PRO A 83 3.66 25.46 2.67
CA PRO A 83 2.94 25.69 3.90
C PRO A 83 2.35 24.36 4.36
N VAL A 84 2.77 23.89 5.54
CA VAL A 84 2.16 22.74 6.24
C VAL A 84 0.79 23.15 6.79
N VAL A 85 -0.05 23.76 5.96
CA VAL A 85 -1.31 24.39 6.41
C VAL A 85 -2.52 23.56 6.01
N ASP A 86 -2.40 22.61 5.07
CA ASP A 86 -3.56 21.90 4.53
C ASP A 86 -3.49 20.37 4.69
N ASP A 87 -2.78 19.87 5.70
CA ASP A 87 -2.97 18.47 6.10
C ASP A 87 -4.43 18.30 6.55
N LYS A 88 -5.15 17.38 5.91
CA LYS A 88 -6.58 17.12 6.17
C LYS A 88 -6.88 16.92 7.67
N LEU A 89 -5.92 16.33 8.40
CA LEU A 89 -6.00 16.14 9.84
C LEU A 89 -5.93 17.47 10.61
N THR A 90 -5.01 18.35 10.22
CA THR A 90 -4.83 19.68 10.83
C THR A 90 -6.05 20.55 10.59
N LEU A 91 -6.62 20.54 9.38
CA LEU A 91 -7.87 21.24 9.07
C LEU A 91 -9.05 20.69 9.87
N LEU A 92 -9.13 19.38 10.08
CA LEU A 92 -10.17 18.77 10.90
C LEU A 92 -10.02 19.14 12.37
N ALA A 93 -8.79 19.12 12.90
CA ALA A 93 -8.49 19.52 14.28
C ALA A 93 -8.80 21.01 14.51
N MET A 94 -8.43 21.88 13.57
CA MET A 94 -8.80 23.30 13.60
C MET A 94 -10.31 23.46 13.62
N LYS A 95 -11.05 22.84 12.69
CA LYS A 95 -12.52 22.90 12.67
C LYS A 95 -13.16 22.38 13.97
N ASN A 96 -12.66 21.29 14.53
CA ASN A 96 -13.14 20.76 15.81
C ASN A 96 -12.90 21.75 16.95
N ASN A 97 -11.71 22.37 17.03
CA ASN A 97 -11.41 23.42 18.00
C ASN A 97 -12.28 24.66 17.82
N GLU A 98 -12.59 25.04 16.57
CA GLU A 98 -13.51 26.15 16.31
C GLU A 98 -14.95 25.84 16.73
N MET A 99 -15.38 24.57 16.59
CA MET A 99 -16.70 24.12 17.03
C MET A 99 -16.81 24.01 18.55
N SER A 100 -15.73 23.61 19.23
CA SER A 100 -15.70 23.49 20.69
C SER A 100 -15.47 24.82 21.43
N SER A 101 -15.03 25.87 20.72
CA SER A 101 -14.80 27.19 21.31
C SER A 101 -16.10 27.90 21.67
N GLU A 102 -16.32 28.15 22.97
CA GLU A 102 -17.50 28.87 23.47
C GLU A 102 -17.60 30.31 22.94
N LEU A 103 -16.47 30.98 22.72
CA LEU A 103 -16.44 32.35 22.18
C LEU A 103 -16.97 32.38 20.74
N LYS A 104 -16.48 31.47 19.88
CA LYS A 104 -16.95 31.34 18.49
C LYS A 104 -18.41 30.88 18.43
N TYR A 105 -18.81 30.01 19.36
CA TYR A 105 -20.20 29.60 19.50
C TYR A 105 -21.10 30.79 19.86
N ARG A 106 -20.71 31.62 20.84
CA ARG A 106 -21.45 32.81 21.26
C ARG A 106 -21.53 33.86 20.14
N GLU A 107 -20.45 34.08 19.40
CA GLU A 107 -20.43 34.99 18.26
C GLU A 107 -21.39 34.53 17.14
N LYS A 108 -21.40 33.22 16.82
CA LYS A 108 -22.36 32.65 15.86
C LYS A 108 -23.80 32.77 16.36
N TYR A 109 -24.02 32.53 17.65
CA TYR A 109 -25.33 32.70 18.28
C TYR A 109 -25.80 34.15 18.20
N GLU A 110 -24.94 35.13 18.51
CA GLU A 110 -25.27 36.55 18.40
C GLU A 110 -25.54 36.98 16.95
N LYS A 111 -24.77 36.47 15.98
CA LYS A 111 -25.01 36.72 14.54
C LYS A 111 -26.32 36.10 14.04
N SER A 112 -26.68 34.92 14.54
CA SER A 112 -27.92 34.23 14.17
C SER A 112 -29.14 34.75 14.95
N LYS A 113 -28.93 35.42 16.09
CA LYS A 113 -29.98 36.05 16.87
C LYS A 113 -30.65 37.15 16.04
N GLY A 114 -31.92 36.93 15.70
CA GLY A 114 -32.71 37.84 14.86
C GLY A 114 -32.65 37.52 13.36
N HIS A 115 -31.90 36.52 12.92
CA HIS A 115 -32.01 36.00 11.55
C HIS A 115 -33.13 34.97 11.47
N TYR A 116 -34.30 35.40 11.01
CA TYR A 116 -35.38 34.50 10.67
C TYR A 116 -35.02 33.73 9.40
N GLN A 117 -34.79 32.42 9.50
CA GLN A 117 -34.76 31.56 8.32
C GLN A 117 -36.21 31.27 7.93
N PRO A 118 -36.72 31.87 6.82
CA PRO A 118 -38.04 31.53 6.36
C PRO A 118 -38.07 30.04 6.01
N VAL A 119 -39.10 29.35 6.48
CA VAL A 119 -39.40 27.99 6.05
C VAL A 119 -39.43 28.02 4.52
N SER A 120 -38.71 27.09 3.88
CA SER A 120 -38.72 26.96 2.42
C SER A 120 -40.17 26.96 1.93
N ASP A 121 -40.48 27.78 0.93
CA ASP A 121 -41.85 27.92 0.43
C ASP A 121 -42.46 26.54 0.17
N THR A 122 -43.59 26.26 0.80
CA THR A 122 -44.32 25.02 0.53
C THR A 122 -44.72 24.97 -0.95
N PRO A 123 -44.95 23.78 -1.54
CA PRO A 123 -45.41 23.68 -2.92
C PRO A 123 -46.65 24.54 -3.22
N GLN A 124 -47.53 24.75 -2.24
CA GLN A 124 -48.69 25.63 -2.33
C GLN A 124 -48.30 27.11 -2.44
N ILE A 125 -47.31 27.56 -1.66
CA ILE A 125 -46.77 28.92 -1.73
C ILE A 125 -46.07 29.16 -3.06
N LEU A 126 -45.29 28.18 -3.54
CA LEU A 126 -44.68 28.23 -4.87
C LEU A 126 -45.73 28.32 -5.98
N HIS A 127 -46.78 27.51 -5.90
CA HIS A 127 -47.90 27.57 -6.83
C HIS A 127 -48.60 28.93 -6.78
N ALA A 128 -48.88 29.47 -5.60
CA ALA A 128 -49.48 30.80 -5.45
C ALA A 128 -48.58 31.92 -6.01
N LYS A 129 -47.26 31.83 -5.84
CA LYS A 129 -46.29 32.76 -6.46
C LYS A 129 -46.30 32.66 -7.99
N ALA A 130 -46.37 31.45 -8.54
CA ALA A 130 -46.49 31.22 -9.97
C ALA A 130 -47.80 31.80 -10.52
N VAL A 131 -48.94 31.50 -9.89
CA VAL A 131 -50.26 32.05 -10.25
C VAL A 131 -50.25 33.58 -10.17
N ARG A 132 -49.66 34.16 -9.12
CA ARG A 132 -49.50 35.62 -8.99
C ARG A 132 -48.69 36.21 -10.14
N SER A 133 -47.63 35.52 -10.57
CA SER A 133 -46.81 35.97 -11.71
C SER A 133 -47.56 35.89 -13.04
N LEU A 134 -48.42 34.88 -13.22
CA LEU A 134 -49.27 34.71 -14.40
C LEU A 134 -50.42 35.74 -14.42
N ALA A 135 -51.02 36.02 -13.27
CA ALA A 135 -52.11 36.99 -13.10
C ALA A 135 -51.62 38.45 -13.11
N SER A 136 -50.31 38.70 -13.04
CA SER A 136 -49.76 40.05 -13.03
C SER A 136 -49.93 40.72 -14.40
N GLU A 137 -50.80 41.73 -14.45
CA GLU A 137 -51.07 42.50 -15.67
C GLU A 137 -49.80 43.19 -16.23
N LYS A 138 -48.89 43.62 -15.36
CA LYS A 138 -47.60 44.20 -15.77
C LYS A 138 -46.74 43.19 -16.54
N LEU A 139 -46.63 41.96 -16.02
CA LEU A 139 -45.87 40.90 -16.68
C LEU A 139 -46.57 40.42 -17.96
N TYR A 140 -47.90 40.38 -17.95
CA TYR A 140 -48.72 40.07 -19.12
C TYR A 140 -48.50 41.09 -20.25
N LYS A 141 -48.61 42.39 -19.97
CA LYS A 141 -48.35 43.47 -20.92
C LYS A 141 -46.91 43.43 -21.45
N ALA A 142 -45.93 43.17 -20.59
CA ALA A 142 -44.53 43.05 -21.00
C ALA A 142 -44.27 41.83 -21.91
N LYS A 143 -44.91 40.68 -21.66
CA LYS A 143 -44.87 39.52 -22.56
C LYS A 143 -45.57 39.82 -23.88
N PHE A 144 -46.74 40.43 -23.84
CA PHE A 144 -47.48 40.84 -25.02
C PHE A 144 -46.66 41.74 -25.94
N GLU A 145 -45.99 42.77 -25.42
CA GLU A 145 -45.13 43.64 -26.23
C GLU A 145 -43.93 42.88 -26.83
N LYS A 146 -43.38 41.86 -26.14
CA LYS A 146 -42.31 41.00 -26.69
C LYS A 146 -42.80 40.06 -27.79
N ASP A 147 -44.06 39.66 -27.75
CA ASP A 147 -44.65 38.69 -28.67
C ASP A 147 -45.43 39.36 -29.81
N LYS A 148 -45.70 40.66 -29.68
CA LYS A 148 -46.27 41.52 -30.72
C LYS A 148 -45.39 41.46 -31.97
N GLY A 149 -45.97 40.98 -33.07
CA GLY A 149 -45.28 40.82 -34.36
C GLY A 149 -44.77 39.40 -34.66
N LYS A 150 -44.78 38.46 -33.70
CA LYS A 150 -44.33 37.07 -33.90
C LYS A 150 -45.46 36.09 -34.21
N SER A 151 -46.69 36.58 -34.46
CA SER A 151 -47.83 35.71 -34.74
C SER A 151 -47.68 34.99 -36.08
N VAL A 152 -48.16 33.75 -36.13
CA VAL A 152 -48.21 32.95 -37.38
C VAL A 152 -49.00 33.68 -38.49
N TYR A 153 -49.97 34.53 -38.13
CA TYR A 153 -50.71 35.38 -39.05
C TYR A 153 -49.87 36.50 -39.69
N ASN A 154 -48.89 37.09 -38.99
CA ASN A 154 -47.95 38.03 -39.63
C ASN A 154 -47.02 37.29 -40.61
N ASN A 155 -46.64 36.06 -40.29
CA ASN A 155 -45.92 35.19 -41.22
C ASN A 155 -46.80 34.73 -42.41
N MET A 156 -48.13 34.86 -42.37
CA MET A 156 -49.01 34.69 -43.54
C MET A 156 -48.96 35.89 -44.50
N ILE A 157 -48.51 37.09 -44.10
CA ILE A 157 -48.33 38.20 -45.05
C ILE A 157 -47.15 37.91 -46.02
N GLN A 158 -46.30 36.93 -45.67
CA GLN A 158 -45.28 36.35 -46.56
C GLN A 158 -45.86 35.48 -47.71
N TYR A 159 -47.18 35.38 -47.90
CA TYR A 159 -47.83 34.71 -49.04
C TYR A 159 -47.62 35.40 -50.39
N LYS A 160 -46.91 36.54 -50.44
CA LYS A 160 -46.41 37.09 -51.72
C LYS A 160 -45.46 36.13 -52.46
N LYS A 161 -44.92 35.09 -51.80
CA LYS A 161 -44.15 34.02 -52.45
C LYS A 161 -45.00 32.90 -53.06
N ASP A 162 -46.30 32.82 -52.75
CA ASP A 162 -47.23 31.78 -53.25
C ASP A 162 -47.96 32.16 -54.56
N ALA A 163 -47.52 33.24 -55.21
CA ALA A 163 -47.93 33.54 -56.58
C ALA A 163 -47.58 32.40 -57.56
N LYS A 164 -46.57 31.57 -57.25
CA LYS A 164 -46.24 30.33 -58.00
C LYS A 164 -47.23 29.20 -57.74
N ALA A 165 -47.79 29.08 -56.53
CA ALA A 165 -48.83 28.09 -56.24
C ALA A 165 -50.16 28.44 -56.95
N ASN A 166 -50.43 29.75 -57.13
CA ASN A 166 -51.61 30.25 -57.86
C ASN A 166 -51.73 29.84 -59.33
N LEU A 167 -50.62 29.47 -59.96
CA LEU A 167 -50.63 28.97 -61.33
C LEU A 167 -51.17 27.52 -61.43
N HIS A 168 -51.14 26.75 -60.35
CA HIS A 168 -51.45 25.31 -60.38
C HIS A 168 -52.95 24.97 -60.41
N TYR A 169 -53.84 25.93 -60.13
CA TYR A 169 -55.30 25.73 -60.11
C TYR A 169 -56.05 26.50 -61.18
N THR A 170 -55.37 27.36 -61.94
CA THR A 170 -55.95 27.91 -63.16
C THR A 170 -55.98 26.82 -64.24
N SER A 171 -56.88 26.96 -65.22
CA SER A 171 -57.02 26.02 -66.35
C SER A 171 -55.72 25.84 -67.15
N VAL A 172 -54.79 26.79 -67.03
CA VAL A 172 -53.43 26.73 -67.59
C VAL A 172 -52.59 25.64 -66.89
N GLY A 173 -52.57 25.60 -65.56
CA GLY A 173 -51.78 24.62 -64.79
C GLY A 173 -52.27 23.17 -64.92
N TYR A 174 -53.56 22.95 -65.19
CA TYR A 174 -54.10 21.63 -65.50
C TYR A 174 -53.65 21.11 -66.87
N ARG A 175 -53.57 21.98 -67.87
CA ARG A 175 -53.12 21.61 -69.22
C ARG A 175 -51.62 21.24 -69.23
N ASP A 176 -50.82 21.96 -68.46
CA ASP A 176 -49.38 21.69 -68.37
C ASP A 176 -49.07 20.41 -67.59
N LYS A 177 -49.82 20.10 -66.52
CA LYS A 177 -49.71 18.82 -65.79
C LYS A 177 -50.18 17.62 -66.63
N ALA A 178 -51.23 17.76 -67.43
CA ALA A 178 -51.65 16.70 -68.35
C ALA A 178 -50.59 16.45 -69.45
N ARG A 179 -49.92 17.52 -69.93
CA ARG A 179 -48.81 17.43 -70.88
C ARG A 179 -47.56 16.78 -70.25
N GLU A 180 -47.28 17.04 -68.97
CA GLU A 180 -46.22 16.38 -68.20
C GLU A 180 -46.52 14.92 -67.84
N ALA A 181 -47.78 14.57 -67.53
CA ALA A 181 -48.17 13.20 -67.20
C ALA A 181 -48.17 12.30 -68.44
N ALA A 182 -48.51 12.85 -69.61
CA ALA A 182 -48.36 12.16 -70.89
C ALA A 182 -46.88 11.99 -71.31
N SER A 183 -45.97 12.86 -70.85
CA SER A 183 -44.53 12.75 -71.15
C SER A 183 -43.77 11.84 -70.20
N ARG A 184 -44.31 11.51 -69.02
CA ARG A 184 -43.69 10.63 -67.99
C ARG A 184 -44.27 9.21 -67.98
N GLY A 185 -44.25 8.52 -69.11
CA GLY A 185 -44.63 7.11 -69.19
C GLY A 185 -43.78 6.19 -68.28
N GLY A 186 -44.44 5.30 -67.51
CA GLY A 186 -43.85 4.15 -66.79
C GLY A 186 -43.68 4.34 -65.26
N SER A 187 -43.85 3.36 -64.36
CA SER A 187 -43.91 1.89 -64.43
C SER A 187 -44.78 1.30 -63.28
N LEU A 188 -45.26 0.05 -63.42
CA LEU A 188 -46.24 -0.63 -62.54
C LEU A 188 -45.75 -1.06 -61.13
N ALA A 189 -44.49 -0.82 -60.78
CA ALA A 189 -43.86 -1.43 -59.60
C ALA A 189 -44.24 -0.79 -58.25
N HIS A 190 -44.85 0.40 -58.26
CA HIS A 190 -45.35 1.07 -57.05
C HIS A 190 -46.86 1.21 -57.08
N ARG A 191 -47.57 0.19 -57.57
CA ARG A 191 -49.01 0.14 -57.35
C ARG A 191 -49.31 -0.11 -55.86
N PRO A 192 -50.30 0.61 -55.30
CA PRO A 192 -50.60 0.60 -53.87
C PRO A 192 -51.13 -0.75 -53.36
N ASP A 193 -51.64 -1.60 -54.24
CA ASP A 193 -52.13 -2.96 -53.95
C ASP A 193 -51.02 -3.92 -53.50
N ILE A 194 -49.84 -3.85 -54.12
CA ILE A 194 -48.69 -4.70 -53.77
C ILE A 194 -48.10 -4.32 -52.40
N ALA A 195 -48.11 -3.03 -52.05
CA ALA A 195 -47.62 -2.57 -50.76
C ALA A 195 -48.43 -3.16 -49.59
N LEU A 196 -49.77 -3.20 -49.73
CA LEU A 196 -50.68 -3.74 -48.72
C LEU A 196 -50.46 -5.24 -48.48
N ALA A 197 -50.22 -6.02 -49.54
CA ALA A 197 -49.99 -7.47 -49.42
C ALA A 197 -48.73 -7.81 -48.62
N THR A 198 -47.68 -6.98 -48.71
CA THR A 198 -46.43 -7.21 -47.98
C THR A 198 -46.53 -6.95 -46.48
N GLU A 199 -47.46 -6.09 -46.03
CA GLU A 199 -47.68 -5.84 -44.60
C GLU A 199 -48.47 -6.97 -43.93
N VAL A 200 -49.45 -7.55 -44.63
CA VAL A 200 -50.25 -8.66 -44.12
C VAL A 200 -49.38 -9.89 -43.83
N SER A 201 -48.42 -10.22 -44.70
CA SER A 201 -47.48 -11.34 -44.46
C SER A 201 -46.56 -11.15 -43.25
N LYS A 202 -46.32 -9.91 -42.80
CA LYS A 202 -45.48 -9.63 -41.62
C LYS A 202 -46.21 -9.85 -40.30
N LEU A 203 -47.54 -9.81 -40.30
CA LEU A 203 -48.37 -9.98 -39.10
C LEU A 203 -48.61 -11.45 -38.74
N THR A 204 -48.63 -12.36 -39.73
CA THR A 204 -48.86 -13.80 -39.53
C THR A 204 -47.65 -14.55 -38.93
N SER A 205 -46.46 -13.95 -38.88
CA SER A 205 -45.24 -14.60 -38.38
C SER A 205 -44.98 -14.42 -36.87
N GLN A 206 -45.85 -13.73 -36.12
CA GLN A 206 -45.64 -13.40 -34.70
C GLN A 206 -46.54 -14.15 -33.70
N VAL A 207 -47.20 -15.25 -34.09
CA VAL A 207 -48.00 -16.08 -33.19
C VAL A 207 -47.56 -17.55 -33.28
N GLU A 208 -46.71 -18.00 -32.35
CA GLU A 208 -46.78 -19.30 -31.64
C GLU A 208 -45.50 -19.65 -30.85
N ALA A 209 -45.59 -19.62 -29.51
CA ALA A 209 -44.94 -20.56 -28.57
C ALA A 209 -45.35 -20.21 -27.12
N LYS A 210 -46.08 -21.10 -26.42
CA LYS A 210 -46.21 -21.08 -24.95
C LYS A 210 -45.85 -22.46 -24.36
N PRO A 211 -45.13 -22.53 -23.22
CA PRO A 211 -44.50 -23.76 -22.72
C PRO A 211 -45.34 -24.58 -21.72
N SER A 212 -45.10 -25.90 -21.78
CA SER A 212 -45.10 -26.96 -20.74
C SER A 212 -45.93 -26.77 -19.46
N SER A 213 -47.06 -27.47 -19.40
CA SER A 213 -47.84 -27.73 -18.19
C SER A 213 -47.22 -28.89 -17.39
N HIS A 214 -46.78 -28.58 -16.16
CA HIS A 214 -46.34 -29.56 -15.18
C HIS A 214 -47.50 -30.48 -14.77
N GLY A 215 -47.30 -31.78 -14.92
CA GLY A 215 -48.27 -32.81 -14.54
C GLY A 215 -48.57 -32.78 -13.04
N ALA A 216 -49.84 -32.56 -12.72
CA ALA A 216 -50.38 -32.77 -11.39
C ALA A 216 -50.24 -34.25 -11.01
N ALA A 217 -49.52 -34.50 -9.92
CA ALA A 217 -49.38 -35.80 -9.30
C ALA A 217 -50.76 -36.31 -8.85
N SER A 218 -51.29 -37.31 -9.55
CA SER A 218 -52.41 -38.12 -9.09
C SER A 218 -51.89 -39.20 -8.15
N TYR A 219 -52.51 -39.26 -6.99
CA TYR A 219 -52.05 -39.99 -5.82
C TYR A 219 -52.29 -41.50 -5.97
N ASP A 220 -51.22 -42.25 -5.75
CA ASP A 220 -51.21 -43.59 -5.14
C ASP A 220 -51.83 -44.76 -5.93
N THR A 221 -51.28 -45.05 -7.12
CA THR A 221 -51.51 -46.35 -7.78
C THR A 221 -50.70 -47.47 -7.09
N PRO A 222 -51.18 -48.73 -7.10
CA PRO A 222 -50.42 -49.88 -6.57
C PRO A 222 -49.04 -50.03 -7.21
N GLN A 223 -48.89 -49.69 -8.49
CA GLN A 223 -47.62 -49.66 -9.21
C GLN A 223 -46.69 -48.58 -8.64
N MET A 224 -47.19 -47.39 -8.30
CA MET A 224 -46.39 -46.34 -7.65
C MET A 224 -45.89 -46.78 -6.28
N ARG A 225 -46.72 -47.48 -5.48
CA ARG A 225 -46.29 -48.09 -4.20
C ARG A 225 -45.21 -49.14 -4.43
N HIS A 226 -45.35 -49.97 -5.46
CA HIS A 226 -44.38 -51.01 -5.78
C HIS A 226 -43.04 -50.42 -6.26
N ILE A 227 -43.09 -49.38 -7.10
CA ILE A 227 -41.90 -48.64 -7.56
C ILE A 227 -41.22 -47.94 -6.37
N LYS A 228 -41.98 -47.33 -5.46
CA LYS A 228 -41.45 -46.69 -4.24
C LYS A 228 -40.83 -47.70 -3.26
N LYS A 229 -41.41 -48.89 -3.14
CA LYS A 229 -40.83 -50.00 -2.35
C LYS A 229 -39.58 -50.56 -3.02
N MET A 230 -39.60 -50.77 -4.34
CA MET A 230 -38.41 -51.19 -5.09
C MET A 230 -37.29 -50.15 -4.98
N SER A 231 -37.59 -48.86 -5.14
CA SER A 231 -36.59 -47.79 -4.99
C SER A 231 -36.05 -47.70 -3.56
N ALA A 232 -36.83 -48.05 -2.54
CA ALA A 232 -36.37 -48.14 -1.15
C ALA A 232 -35.56 -49.42 -0.84
N VAL A 233 -35.57 -50.42 -1.73
CA VAL A 233 -34.76 -51.64 -1.64
C VAL A 233 -33.48 -51.49 -2.46
N THR A 234 -33.53 -50.83 -3.62
CA THR A 234 -32.36 -50.58 -4.49
C THR A 234 -31.56 -49.33 -4.11
N SER A 235 -32.07 -48.44 -3.27
CA SER A 235 -31.31 -47.24 -2.89
C SER A 235 -30.17 -47.57 -1.92
N ASP A 236 -28.97 -47.13 -2.28
CA ASP A 236 -27.75 -47.17 -1.46
C ASP A 236 -27.87 -46.38 -0.14
N LEU A 237 -29.00 -45.70 0.09
CA LEU A 237 -29.28 -44.93 1.29
C LEU A 237 -29.19 -45.78 2.56
N LYS A 238 -29.70 -47.02 2.55
CA LYS A 238 -29.60 -47.92 3.70
C LYS A 238 -28.17 -48.40 3.94
N TYR A 239 -27.38 -48.57 2.87
CA TYR A 239 -25.96 -48.92 2.99
C TYR A 239 -25.15 -47.74 3.55
N LYS A 240 -25.42 -46.52 3.07
CA LYS A 240 -24.82 -45.28 3.59
C LYS A 240 -25.20 -45.02 5.05
N GLU A 241 -26.45 -45.22 5.44
CA GLU A 241 -26.87 -45.09 6.84
C GLU A 241 -26.22 -46.11 7.77
N LYS A 242 -26.03 -47.36 7.31
CA LYS A 242 -25.28 -48.38 8.07
C LYS A 242 -23.79 -48.00 8.16
N PHE A 243 -23.18 -47.60 7.05
CA PHE A 243 -21.80 -47.11 7.01
C PHE A 243 -21.60 -45.91 7.95
N ASP A 244 -22.53 -44.95 7.94
CA ASP A 244 -22.47 -43.78 8.81
C ASP A 244 -22.68 -44.14 10.29
N LYS A 245 -23.51 -45.14 10.62
CA LYS A 245 -23.69 -45.63 11.99
C LYS A 245 -22.49 -46.44 12.49
N GLU A 246 -21.86 -47.23 11.63
CA GLU A 246 -20.71 -48.08 11.98
C GLU A 246 -19.38 -47.30 12.00
N MET A 247 -19.23 -46.25 11.19
CA MET A 247 -17.99 -45.47 11.04
C MET A 247 -17.98 -44.12 11.78
N LYS A 248 -19.13 -43.64 12.31
CA LYS A 248 -19.16 -42.46 13.20
C LYS A 248 -18.52 -42.80 14.54
N GLY A 249 -17.20 -42.66 14.60
CA GLY A 249 -16.39 -42.79 15.82
C GLY A 249 -15.04 -43.45 15.60
N ARG A 250 -14.84 -44.17 14.48
CA ARG A 250 -13.57 -44.82 14.12
C ARG A 250 -13.01 -44.30 12.80
N LYS A 251 -12.85 -42.99 12.68
CA LYS A 251 -11.98 -42.44 11.64
C LYS A 251 -10.53 -42.54 12.14
N PRO A 252 -9.59 -43.16 11.41
CA PRO A 252 -8.18 -43.05 11.75
C PRO A 252 -7.83 -41.56 11.76
N GLN A 253 -7.54 -41.00 12.94
CA GLN A 253 -7.01 -39.65 13.02
C GLN A 253 -5.56 -39.72 12.52
N TYR A 254 -5.37 -39.56 11.21
CA TYR A 254 -4.06 -39.32 10.65
C TYR A 254 -3.64 -37.90 11.03
N ASP A 255 -2.70 -37.79 11.96
CA ASP A 255 -2.04 -36.51 12.23
C ASP A 255 -1.12 -36.19 11.05
N LEU A 256 -1.64 -35.39 10.12
CA LEU A 256 -0.96 -35.04 8.87
C LEU A 256 0.42 -34.44 9.13
N GLN A 257 0.58 -33.69 10.23
CA GLN A 257 1.81 -32.99 10.60
C GLN A 257 2.91 -33.93 11.11
N ASN A 258 2.53 -35.06 11.71
CA ASN A 258 3.46 -36.06 12.23
C ASN A 258 3.62 -37.27 11.30
N SER A 259 2.96 -37.26 10.14
CA SER A 259 3.15 -38.31 9.14
C SER A 259 4.58 -38.28 8.59
N LYS A 260 5.16 -39.48 8.44
CA LYS A 260 6.52 -39.65 7.89
C LYS A 260 6.65 -39.00 6.50
N ILE A 261 5.59 -39.06 5.70
CA ILE A 261 5.51 -38.46 4.37
C ILE A 261 5.62 -36.94 4.46
N TYR A 262 4.86 -36.31 5.37
CA TYR A 262 4.91 -34.86 5.55
C TYR A 262 6.27 -34.38 6.07
N GLN A 263 6.91 -35.13 6.98
CA GLN A 263 8.26 -34.84 7.43
C GLN A 263 9.27 -34.90 6.28
N THR A 264 9.22 -35.95 5.45
CA THR A 264 10.11 -36.06 4.28
C THR A 264 9.89 -34.95 3.26
N LEU A 265 8.65 -34.50 3.06
CA LEU A 265 8.34 -33.37 2.19
C LEU A 265 8.86 -32.06 2.78
N LYS A 266 8.65 -31.82 4.08
CA LYS A 266 9.17 -30.66 4.78
C LYS A 266 10.69 -30.59 4.68
N ASP A 267 11.38 -31.70 4.93
CA ASP A 267 12.84 -31.78 4.83
C ASP A 267 13.32 -31.57 3.39
N ALA A 268 12.64 -32.13 2.39
CA ALA A 268 12.94 -31.88 0.98
C ALA A 268 12.74 -30.40 0.59
N THR A 269 11.70 -29.73 1.10
CA THR A 269 11.51 -28.29 0.86
C THR A 269 12.57 -27.45 1.57
N VAL A 270 13.00 -27.85 2.77
CA VAL A 270 14.08 -27.23 3.53
C VAL A 270 15.40 -27.34 2.77
N LEU A 271 15.72 -28.53 2.25
CA LEU A 271 16.92 -28.82 1.46
C LEU A 271 16.92 -28.09 0.11
N ALA A 272 15.78 -28.05 -0.58
CA ALA A 272 15.63 -27.34 -1.85
C ALA A 272 15.62 -25.80 -1.68
N SER A 273 15.43 -25.28 -0.47
CA SER A 273 15.34 -23.84 -0.25
C SER A 273 16.71 -23.17 -0.37
N GLU A 274 16.87 -22.36 -1.42
CA GLU A 274 18.09 -21.59 -1.66
C GLU A 274 18.46 -20.65 -0.51
N VAL A 275 17.47 -20.14 0.22
CA VAL A 275 17.69 -19.21 1.34
C VAL A 275 18.43 -19.90 2.48
N LYS A 276 18.05 -21.15 2.83
CA LYS A 276 18.75 -21.92 3.85
C LYS A 276 20.12 -22.35 3.36
N TYR A 277 20.22 -22.81 2.11
CA TYR A 277 21.50 -23.11 1.49
C TYR A 277 22.49 -21.93 1.54
N LYS A 278 22.06 -20.73 1.13
CA LYS A 278 22.90 -19.51 1.19
C LYS A 278 23.27 -19.13 2.63
N LYS A 279 22.38 -19.34 3.59
CA LYS A 279 22.66 -19.10 5.02
C LYS A 279 23.69 -20.09 5.56
N ASP A 280 23.59 -21.37 5.21
CA ASP A 280 24.52 -22.40 5.64
C ASP A 280 25.88 -22.27 4.93
N LEU A 281 25.89 -21.85 3.66
CA LEU A 281 27.10 -21.46 2.93
C LEU A 281 27.83 -20.31 3.63
N LYS A 282 27.10 -19.31 4.14
CA LYS A 282 27.68 -18.21 4.93
C LYS A 282 28.24 -18.68 6.28
N LYS A 283 27.68 -19.73 6.90
CA LYS A 283 28.22 -20.31 8.15
C LYS A 283 29.48 -21.13 7.89
N LEU A 284 29.53 -21.85 6.76
CA LEU A 284 30.69 -22.61 6.32
C LEU A 284 31.82 -21.69 5.84
N HIS A 285 31.47 -20.58 5.22
CA HIS A 285 32.41 -19.51 4.89
C HIS A 285 32.80 -18.74 6.14
N LYS A 286 33.69 -19.33 6.95
CA LYS A 286 34.49 -18.54 7.90
C LYS A 286 35.19 -17.45 7.07
N PRO A 287 35.15 -16.16 7.49
CA PRO A 287 35.90 -15.14 6.78
C PRO A 287 37.37 -15.59 6.72
N VAL A 288 37.96 -15.63 5.52
CA VAL A 288 39.37 -16.02 5.28
C VAL A 288 40.35 -14.95 5.79
N THR A 289 39.91 -14.10 6.71
CA THR A 289 40.70 -13.01 7.24
C THR A 289 40.77 -13.15 8.75
N ASP A 290 41.75 -13.93 9.23
CA ASP A 290 42.32 -13.72 10.57
C ASP A 290 43.03 -12.35 10.67
N MET A 291 43.10 -11.61 9.55
CA MET A 291 43.49 -10.21 9.50
C MET A 291 42.30 -9.33 9.88
N ALA A 292 42.44 -8.57 10.98
CA ALA A 292 41.52 -7.50 11.30
C ALA A 292 41.27 -6.62 10.07
N GLU A 293 40.00 -6.33 9.75
CA GLU A 293 39.65 -5.48 8.61
C GLU A 293 40.48 -4.19 8.68
N SER A 294 41.36 -3.97 7.71
CA SER A 294 42.16 -2.75 7.65
C SER A 294 41.23 -1.54 7.63
N LEU A 295 41.68 -0.42 8.19
CA LEU A 295 40.92 0.84 8.18
C LEU A 295 40.48 1.22 6.75
N SER A 296 41.30 0.92 5.74
CA SER A 296 40.97 1.10 4.32
C SER A 296 39.83 0.20 3.85
N MET A 297 39.79 -1.07 4.25
CA MET A 297 38.68 -1.98 3.92
C MET A 297 37.39 -1.56 4.62
N GLN A 298 37.46 -1.12 5.88
CA GLN A 298 36.30 -0.57 6.58
C GLN A 298 35.76 0.69 5.88
N HIS A 299 36.64 1.59 5.46
CA HIS A 299 36.28 2.78 4.69
C HIS A 299 35.66 2.43 3.32
N ASN A 300 36.20 1.44 2.62
CA ASN A 300 35.64 1.00 1.34
C ASN A 300 34.28 0.31 1.51
N LEU A 301 34.10 -0.47 2.57
CA LEU A 301 32.83 -1.09 2.92
C LEU A 301 31.79 -0.05 3.35
N SER A 302 32.18 0.99 4.09
CA SER A 302 31.27 2.05 4.54
C SER A 302 30.84 2.93 3.37
N THR A 303 31.77 3.34 2.50
CA THR A 303 31.47 4.09 1.28
C THR A 303 30.59 3.28 0.32
N SER A 304 30.86 1.98 0.15
CA SER A 304 30.02 1.06 -0.64
C SER A 304 28.60 0.91 -0.05
N LYS A 305 28.48 0.79 1.28
CA LYS A 305 27.16 0.75 1.95
C LYS A 305 26.40 2.07 1.82
N LEU A 306 27.10 3.21 1.78
CA LEU A 306 26.52 4.54 1.57
C LEU A 306 26.02 4.74 0.14
N SER A 307 26.74 4.22 -0.86
CA SER A 307 26.36 4.33 -2.27
C SER A 307 25.34 3.28 -2.73
N SER A 308 25.16 2.19 -1.98
CA SER A 308 24.23 1.12 -2.31
C SER A 308 22.75 1.57 -2.25
N THR A 309 22.07 1.52 -3.39
CA THR A 309 20.63 1.80 -3.54
C THR A 309 19.75 0.95 -2.63
N TYR A 310 20.10 -0.33 -2.42
CA TYR A 310 19.40 -1.22 -1.49
C TYR A 310 19.46 -0.74 -0.04
N CYS A 311 20.64 -0.35 0.45
CA CYS A 311 20.82 0.20 1.79
C CYS A 311 20.05 1.52 1.96
N TYR A 312 20.01 2.35 0.92
CA TYR A 312 19.22 3.58 0.91
C TYR A 312 17.71 3.30 1.02
N LYS A 313 17.19 2.39 0.18
CA LYS A 313 15.77 1.98 0.21
C LYS A 313 15.38 1.39 1.57
N LYS A 314 16.23 0.53 2.15
CA LYS A 314 16.01 -0.07 3.46
C LYS A 314 15.93 0.99 4.57
N LYS A 315 16.88 1.92 4.61
CA LYS A 315 16.85 3.04 5.58
C LYS A 315 15.63 3.94 5.38
N PHE A 316 15.25 4.19 4.13
CA PHE A 316 14.04 4.95 3.81
C PHE A 316 12.79 4.24 4.32
N GLU A 317 12.65 2.93 4.10
CA GLU A 317 11.56 2.12 4.64
C GLU A 317 11.55 2.07 6.18
N GLU A 318 12.71 2.01 6.84
CA GLU A 318 12.83 2.10 8.30
C GLU A 318 12.42 3.50 8.83
N SER A 319 12.72 4.55 8.07
CA SER A 319 12.34 5.92 8.40
C SER A 319 10.88 6.26 8.08
N LYS A 320 10.20 5.46 7.25
CA LYS A 320 8.77 5.65 6.97
C LYS A 320 7.98 5.46 8.26
N GLY A 321 7.41 6.55 8.77
CA GLY A 321 6.64 6.58 10.02
C GLY A 321 7.37 7.21 11.21
N HIS A 322 8.68 7.48 11.10
CA HIS A 322 9.42 8.27 12.09
C HIS A 322 9.34 9.76 11.73
N TYR A 323 8.17 10.36 11.96
CA TYR A 323 8.05 11.81 11.93
C TYR A 323 8.83 12.38 13.12
N HIS A 324 9.65 13.40 12.87
CA HIS A 324 10.15 14.25 13.96
C HIS A 324 8.93 15.01 14.50
N MET A 325 8.27 14.43 15.49
CA MET A 325 7.27 15.16 16.27
C MET A 325 8.01 16.30 16.96
N ILE A 326 7.46 17.51 16.86
CA ILE A 326 7.94 18.64 17.66
C ILE A 326 7.95 18.13 19.11
N ALA A 327 9.10 18.25 19.78
CA ALA A 327 9.20 17.89 21.19
C ALA A 327 8.08 18.62 21.93
N ASP A 328 7.31 17.90 22.74
CA ASP A 328 6.19 18.50 23.45
C ASP A 328 6.70 19.69 24.26
N THR A 329 6.12 20.87 24.00
CA THR A 329 6.38 22.03 24.85
C THR A 329 5.97 21.68 26.28
N PRO A 330 6.59 22.26 27.32
CA PRO A 330 6.19 22.05 28.70
C PRO A 330 4.68 22.28 28.92
N GLU A 331 4.11 23.24 28.17
CA GLU A 331 2.67 23.52 28.14
C GLU A 331 1.85 22.37 27.53
N SER A 332 2.31 21.76 26.43
CA SER A 332 1.71 20.55 25.84
C SER A 332 1.75 19.37 26.83
N LEU A 333 2.85 19.21 27.58
CA LEU A 333 2.95 18.19 28.63
C LEU A 333 1.93 18.44 29.74
N HIS A 334 1.85 19.65 30.26
CA HIS A 334 0.85 20.00 31.29
C HIS A 334 -0.58 19.81 30.82
N HIS A 335 -0.90 20.15 29.56
CA HIS A 335 -2.21 19.88 28.99
C HIS A 335 -2.52 18.39 28.87
N LYS A 336 -1.53 17.57 28.49
CA LYS A 336 -1.67 16.11 28.48
C LYS A 336 -1.93 15.58 29.88
N GLU A 337 -1.13 15.97 30.87
CA GLU A 337 -1.32 15.58 32.27
C GLU A 337 -2.70 15.97 32.81
N ALA A 338 -3.16 17.21 32.54
CA ALA A 338 -4.48 17.66 32.93
C ALA A 338 -5.59 16.85 32.25
N THR A 339 -5.45 16.54 30.96
CA THR A 339 -6.40 15.71 30.21
C THR A 339 -6.45 14.28 30.76
N GLU A 340 -5.30 13.73 31.13
CA GLU A 340 -5.19 12.41 31.74
C GLU A 340 -5.86 12.34 33.11
N LEU A 341 -5.67 13.38 33.94
CA LEU A 341 -6.32 13.51 35.25
C LEU A 341 -7.85 13.64 35.13
N GLN A 342 -8.33 14.36 34.10
CA GLN A 342 -9.76 14.51 33.82
C GLN A 342 -10.39 13.26 33.19
N SER A 343 -9.59 12.31 32.69
CA SER A 343 -10.13 11.18 31.93
C SER A 343 -10.78 10.11 32.82
N ASN A 344 -12.07 9.89 32.61
CA ASN A 344 -12.84 8.84 33.29
C ASN A 344 -12.30 7.42 33.05
N VAL A 345 -11.64 7.18 31.91
CA VAL A 345 -11.05 5.88 31.58
C VAL A 345 -9.85 5.59 32.48
N LYS A 346 -8.92 6.54 32.62
CA LYS A 346 -7.77 6.37 33.53
C LYS A 346 -8.21 6.33 34.99
N TYR A 347 -9.26 7.06 35.36
CA TYR A 347 -9.86 6.95 36.69
C TYR A 347 -10.37 5.54 36.99
N LYS A 348 -11.13 4.94 36.06
CA LYS A 348 -11.59 3.55 36.20
C LYS A 348 -10.44 2.55 36.23
N GLU A 349 -9.42 2.75 35.38
CA GLU A 349 -8.23 1.89 35.36
C GLU A 349 -7.43 1.95 36.68
N LYS A 350 -7.26 3.14 37.25
CA LYS A 350 -6.65 3.32 38.58
C LYS A 350 -7.48 2.64 39.66
N TYR A 351 -8.80 2.86 39.65
CA TYR A 351 -9.74 2.23 40.57
C TYR A 351 -9.69 0.70 40.48
N GLU A 352 -9.64 0.11 39.29
CA GLU A 352 -9.51 -1.34 39.10
C GLU A 352 -8.17 -1.88 39.59
N LYS A 353 -7.06 -1.14 39.39
CA LYS A 353 -5.73 -1.50 39.91
C LYS A 353 -5.64 -1.40 41.43
N GLU A 354 -6.41 -0.50 42.04
CA GLU A 354 -6.47 -0.32 43.49
C GLU A 354 -7.48 -1.25 44.16
N LYS A 355 -8.54 -1.63 43.44
CA LYS A 355 -9.56 -2.59 43.89
C LYS A 355 -8.95 -3.99 44.02
N GLY A 356 -8.53 -4.31 45.23
CA GLY A 356 -7.92 -5.61 45.57
C GLY A 356 -6.53 -5.49 46.19
N LYS A 357 -5.94 -4.29 46.22
CA LYS A 357 -4.81 -4.03 47.12
C LYS A 357 -5.36 -3.90 48.53
N ALA A 358 -4.90 -4.73 49.45
CA ALA A 358 -5.20 -4.52 50.86
C ALA A 358 -4.72 -3.13 51.24
N MET A 359 -5.63 -2.24 51.66
CA MET A 359 -5.21 -1.03 52.37
C MET A 359 -4.56 -1.51 53.65
N LEU A 360 -3.22 -1.53 53.65
CA LEU A 360 -2.49 -1.62 54.90
C LEU A 360 -2.68 -0.24 55.55
N ASP A 361 -3.35 -0.16 56.69
CA ASP A 361 -3.63 1.07 57.46
C ASP A 361 -2.36 1.87 57.88
N PHE A 362 -1.19 1.49 57.36
CA PHE A 362 0.11 2.07 57.63
C PHE A 362 0.46 3.27 56.74
N GLU A 363 -0.21 3.46 55.61
CA GLU A 363 0.00 4.65 54.74
C GLU A 363 -0.99 5.75 55.10
N THR A 364 -0.94 6.22 56.35
CA THR A 364 -1.56 7.51 56.68
C THR A 364 -0.94 8.61 55.80
N PRO A 365 -1.70 9.64 55.38
CA PRO A 365 -1.16 10.74 54.59
C PRO A 365 0.12 11.32 55.20
N THR A 366 0.19 11.37 56.53
CA THR A 366 1.35 11.79 57.31
C THR A 366 2.57 10.88 57.13
N TYR A 367 2.37 9.57 57.05
CA TYR A 367 3.46 8.62 56.80
C TYR A 367 4.01 8.75 55.38
N VAL A 368 3.13 8.90 54.39
CA VAL A 368 3.52 9.10 52.99
C VAL A 368 4.32 10.39 52.83
N THR A 369 3.85 11.51 53.41
CA THR A 369 4.59 12.78 53.40
C THR A 369 5.93 12.67 54.11
N ASN A 370 6.01 11.92 55.22
CA ASN A 370 7.26 11.72 55.94
C ASN A 370 8.25 10.84 55.16
N LYS A 371 7.77 9.83 54.44
CA LYS A 371 8.59 8.96 53.59
C LYS A 371 9.12 9.72 52.38
N GLU A 372 8.28 10.52 51.73
CA GLU A 372 8.69 11.42 50.64
C GLU A 372 9.69 12.47 51.14
N ALA A 373 9.45 13.08 52.31
CA ALA A 373 10.40 14.00 52.94
C ALA A 373 11.72 13.32 53.30
N GLN A 374 11.71 12.07 53.77
CA GLN A 374 12.92 11.29 54.03
C GLN A 374 13.70 11.00 52.73
N HIS A 375 13.00 10.65 51.64
CA HIS A 375 13.62 10.46 50.33
C HIS A 375 14.26 11.76 49.84
N MET A 376 13.54 12.90 49.93
CA MET A 376 14.04 14.23 49.56
C MET A 376 15.21 14.72 50.43
N GLN A 377 15.19 14.43 51.74
CA GLN A 377 16.30 14.74 52.65
C GLN A 377 17.52 13.85 52.41
N SER A 378 17.33 12.64 51.89
CA SER A 378 18.44 11.74 51.62
C SER A 378 19.25 12.28 50.42
N GLN A 379 20.53 12.55 50.63
CA GLN A 379 21.45 12.96 49.55
C GLN A 379 21.74 11.83 48.54
N LYS A 380 21.11 10.65 48.68
CA LYS A 380 21.34 9.49 47.80
C LYS A 380 20.91 9.79 46.36
N ASP A 381 19.73 10.38 46.18
CA ASP A 381 19.19 10.65 44.85
C ASP A 381 19.99 11.78 44.17
N TYR A 382 20.34 12.83 44.92
CA TYR A 382 21.23 13.89 44.44
C TYR A 382 22.62 13.35 44.03
N LYS A 383 23.21 12.45 44.82
CA LYS A 383 24.50 11.82 44.51
C LYS A 383 24.40 10.91 43.29
N LYS A 384 23.30 10.19 43.12
CA LYS A 384 23.04 9.33 41.97
C LYS A 384 22.90 10.13 40.68
N ASP A 385 22.12 11.21 40.69
CA ASP A 385 21.97 12.09 39.53
C ASP A 385 23.29 12.78 39.17
N PHE A 386 24.08 13.18 40.18
CA PHE A 386 25.42 13.69 39.99
C PHE A 386 26.36 12.64 39.38
N GLU A 387 26.35 11.41 39.89
CA GLU A 387 27.16 10.29 39.35
C GLU A 387 26.75 9.92 37.92
N GLU A 388 25.46 9.91 37.59
CA GLU A 388 24.95 9.63 36.25
C GLU A 388 25.28 10.77 35.26
N ASN A 389 25.17 12.04 35.68
CA ASN A 389 25.56 13.20 34.86
C ASN A 389 27.08 13.25 34.62
N MET A 390 27.87 12.89 35.64
CA MET A 390 29.33 12.77 35.52
C MET A 390 29.77 11.55 34.71
N ARG A 391 29.01 10.44 34.73
CA ARG A 391 29.26 9.26 33.87
C ARG A 391 28.82 9.48 32.43
N GLY A 392 27.74 10.22 32.19
CA GLY A 392 27.18 10.48 30.86
C GLY A 392 27.95 11.52 30.04
N LYS A 393 28.68 12.41 30.71
CA LYS A 393 29.64 13.30 30.06
C LYS A 393 30.98 12.58 30.00
N ASN A 394 31.41 12.18 28.80
CA ASN A 394 32.76 11.68 28.53
C ASN A 394 33.83 12.78 28.73
N LEU A 395 33.89 13.40 29.92
CA LEU A 395 34.96 14.29 30.37
C LEU A 395 36.17 13.49 30.86
N SER A 396 36.15 12.16 30.74
CA SER A 396 37.33 11.31 30.91
C SER A 396 38.38 11.52 29.82
N SER A 397 38.10 12.33 28.79
CA SER A 397 39.07 12.74 27.78
C SER A 397 39.79 14.05 28.11
N LEU A 398 39.48 14.71 29.25
CA LEU A 398 40.31 15.82 29.72
C LEU A 398 41.51 15.23 30.46
N GLU A 399 42.57 15.03 29.69
CA GLU A 399 43.94 14.64 30.04
C GLU A 399 44.12 14.22 31.51
N VAL A 400 44.13 12.91 31.74
CA VAL A 400 44.69 12.40 32.99
C VAL A 400 46.20 12.63 32.94
N THR A 401 46.64 13.79 33.41
CA THR A 401 48.07 14.07 33.61
C THR A 401 48.66 12.94 34.46
N PRO A 402 49.87 12.43 34.19
CA PRO A 402 50.47 11.36 35.00
C PRO A 402 50.41 11.66 36.50
N ALA A 403 50.59 12.92 36.91
CA ALA A 403 50.40 13.36 38.29
C ALA A 403 49.01 13.03 38.88
N MET A 404 47.93 13.22 38.11
CA MET A 404 46.58 12.94 38.56
C MET A 404 46.28 11.43 38.65
N THR A 405 46.95 10.60 37.83
CA THR A 405 46.93 9.13 38.04
C THR A 405 47.59 8.75 39.37
N HIS A 406 48.76 9.32 39.67
CA HIS A 406 49.51 9.03 40.89
C HIS A 406 48.74 9.46 42.14
N VAL A 407 48.07 10.63 42.11
CA VAL A 407 47.22 11.09 43.22
C VAL A 407 46.02 10.16 43.44
N ARG A 408 45.38 9.66 42.37
CA ARG A 408 44.30 8.67 42.47
C ARG A 408 44.79 7.33 43.04
N HIS A 409 45.95 6.86 42.60
CA HIS A 409 46.55 5.64 43.15
C HIS A 409 46.95 5.80 44.62
N ALA A 410 47.54 6.95 45.01
CA ALA A 410 47.91 7.24 46.39
C ALA A 410 46.69 7.32 47.31
N THR A 411 45.62 8.01 46.88
CA THR A 411 44.36 8.10 47.65
C THR A 411 43.67 6.74 47.79
N GLN A 412 43.75 5.87 46.76
CA GLN A 412 43.21 4.51 46.81
C GLN A 412 44.04 3.58 47.71
N ILE A 413 45.35 3.80 47.82
CA ILE A 413 46.24 3.12 48.78
C ILE A 413 45.98 3.59 50.22
N MET A 414 45.70 4.88 50.42
CA MET A 414 45.39 5.46 51.73
C MET A 414 44.00 5.06 52.25
N SER A 415 43.05 4.74 51.38
CA SER A 415 41.73 4.24 51.79
C SER A 415 41.83 2.77 52.24
N GLU A 416 41.50 2.48 53.50
CA GLU A 416 41.55 1.13 54.09
C GLU A 416 40.75 0.05 53.33
N GLU A 417 39.76 0.45 52.50
CA GLU A 417 38.94 -0.47 51.71
C GLU A 417 39.73 -1.20 50.61
N GLY A 418 40.78 -0.59 50.07
CA GLY A 418 41.61 -1.20 49.02
C GLY A 418 42.44 -2.38 49.53
N SER A 419 42.99 -2.26 50.74
CA SER A 419 43.84 -3.28 51.38
C SER A 419 43.10 -4.59 51.69
N ARG A 420 41.76 -4.56 51.78
CA ARG A 420 40.96 -5.77 52.01
C ARG A 420 40.61 -6.53 50.71
N ARG A 421 40.63 -5.87 49.55
CA ARG A 421 40.21 -6.45 48.26
C ARG A 421 41.33 -7.13 47.47
N VAL A 422 42.61 -6.94 47.84
CA VAL A 422 43.75 -7.62 47.21
C VAL A 422 44.08 -8.90 47.99
N LYS A 423 43.10 -9.80 48.12
CA LYS A 423 43.34 -11.19 48.50
C LYS A 423 42.81 -12.07 47.38
N GLY A 424 43.66 -12.33 46.39
CA GLY A 424 43.34 -13.28 45.33
C GLY A 424 43.44 -12.68 43.93
N LYS A 425 44.65 -12.34 43.51
CA LYS A 425 45.10 -12.48 42.12
C LYS A 425 46.62 -12.56 42.16
N GLY A 426 47.13 -13.69 41.67
CA GLY A 426 48.49 -14.17 41.88
C GLY A 426 49.53 -13.11 41.57
N LEU A 427 50.30 -12.75 42.59
CA LEU A 427 51.59 -12.13 42.42
C LEU A 427 52.62 -13.26 42.43
N THR A 428 53.42 -13.30 41.37
CA THR A 428 54.56 -14.20 41.16
C THR A 428 55.41 -14.31 42.43
N LEU A 429 55.80 -15.53 42.80
CA LEU A 429 56.72 -15.84 43.89
C LEU A 429 57.96 -14.94 43.78
N LEU A 430 58.04 -13.93 44.65
CA LEU A 430 59.28 -13.24 44.93
C LEU A 430 60.10 -14.23 45.78
N GLU A 431 61.29 -14.62 45.32
CA GLU A 431 62.16 -15.51 46.08
C GLU A 431 62.32 -14.99 47.52
N GLU A 432 62.08 -15.87 48.49
CA GLU A 432 62.08 -15.51 49.90
C GLU A 432 63.48 -15.12 50.34
N THR A 433 63.74 -13.81 50.43
CA THR A 433 64.98 -13.32 51.01
C THR A 433 65.06 -13.76 52.48
N PRO A 434 66.27 -14.02 53.03
CA PRO A 434 66.43 -14.45 54.42
C PRO A 434 65.79 -13.49 55.43
N GLU A 435 65.74 -12.20 55.10
CA GLU A 435 65.05 -11.16 55.87
C GLU A 435 63.52 -11.33 55.87
N LEU A 436 62.92 -11.68 54.73
CA LEU A 436 61.49 -11.97 54.62
C LEU A 436 61.09 -13.21 55.44
N LEU A 437 61.94 -14.24 55.42
CA LEU A 437 61.80 -15.42 56.27
C LEU A 437 61.87 -15.08 57.76
N ARG A 438 62.84 -14.23 58.15
CA ARG A 438 62.97 -13.77 59.54
C ARG A 438 61.74 -12.97 59.99
N ALA A 439 61.23 -12.08 59.14
CA ALA A 439 60.04 -11.29 59.41
C ALA A 439 58.78 -12.16 59.50
N ARG A 440 58.62 -13.17 58.63
CA ARG A 440 57.53 -14.14 58.72
C ARG A 440 57.60 -14.99 59.99
N ASN A 441 58.78 -15.46 60.37
CA ASN A 441 58.95 -16.23 61.60
C ASN A 441 58.65 -15.38 62.83
N ALA A 442 59.06 -14.11 62.84
CA ALA A 442 58.71 -13.18 63.92
C ALA A 442 57.20 -12.92 64.02
N THR A 443 56.51 -12.74 62.89
CA THR A 443 55.04 -12.55 62.91
C THR A 443 54.29 -13.81 63.31
N HIS A 444 54.79 -14.99 62.94
CA HIS A 444 54.25 -16.28 63.37
C HIS A 444 54.43 -16.50 64.89
N ILE A 445 55.57 -16.10 65.46
CA ILE A 445 55.82 -16.17 66.91
C ILE A 445 54.93 -15.19 67.69
N LEU A 446 54.68 -13.98 67.16
CA LEU A 446 53.85 -12.97 67.80
C LEU A 446 52.34 -13.22 67.64
N SER A 447 51.94 -14.18 66.81
CA SER A 447 50.52 -14.48 66.55
C SER A 447 49.88 -15.17 67.75
N GLU A 448 49.14 -14.40 68.57
CA GLU A 448 48.33 -14.92 69.68
C GLU A 448 47.38 -16.04 69.25
N ARG A 449 46.94 -16.02 67.99
CA ARG A 449 46.00 -17.00 67.43
C ARG A 449 46.64 -18.37 67.27
N GLU A 450 47.92 -18.43 66.90
CA GLU A 450 48.66 -19.69 66.78
C GLU A 450 49.14 -20.18 68.13
N TYR A 451 49.52 -19.27 69.04
CA TYR A 451 49.78 -19.59 70.44
C TYR A 451 48.57 -20.24 71.13
N LYS A 452 47.36 -19.69 70.93
CA LYS A 452 46.12 -20.30 71.45
C LYS A 452 45.85 -21.67 70.81
N LYS A 453 46.11 -21.81 69.51
CA LYS A 453 45.92 -23.07 68.78
C LYS A 453 46.90 -24.16 69.25
N SER A 454 48.16 -23.82 69.52
CA SER A 454 49.14 -24.76 70.09
C SER A 454 48.79 -25.14 71.52
N LEU A 455 48.30 -24.19 72.33
CA LEU A 455 47.77 -24.46 73.68
C LEU A 455 46.58 -25.42 73.63
N GLU A 456 45.64 -25.20 72.71
CA GLU A 456 44.48 -26.07 72.52
C GLU A 456 44.87 -27.48 72.05
N THR A 457 45.89 -27.61 71.20
CA THR A 457 46.41 -28.93 70.77
C THR A 457 47.18 -29.64 71.87
N ASP A 458 47.96 -28.92 72.68
CA ASP A 458 48.67 -29.48 73.83
C ASP A 458 47.71 -29.92 74.95
N ILE A 459 46.62 -29.17 75.15
CA ILE A 459 45.55 -29.52 76.10
C ILE A 459 44.75 -30.73 75.59
N LYS A 460 44.49 -30.84 74.28
CA LYS A 460 43.81 -32.01 73.69
C LYS A 460 44.67 -33.27 73.57
N GLY A 461 46.00 -33.13 73.58
CA GLY A 461 46.94 -34.27 73.49
C GLY A 461 47.35 -34.86 74.84
N ARG A 462 46.99 -34.22 75.96
CA ARG A 462 47.24 -34.68 77.32
C ARG A 462 45.93 -34.59 78.13
N GLY A 463 44.99 -35.50 77.85
CA GLY A 463 43.70 -35.59 78.54
C GLY A 463 42.86 -36.74 78.04
#